data_AF-A0A9D7LCZ9-F1
#
_entry.id   AF-A0A9D7LCZ9-F1
#
_cell.length_a   1.000
_cell.length_b   1.000
_cell.length_c   1.000
_cell.angle_alpha   90.00
_cell.angle_beta   90.00
_cell.angle_gamma   90.00
#
_symmetry.space_group_name_H-M   'P 1'
#
loop_
_entity.id
_entity.type
_entity.pdbx_description
1 polymer ?
#
loop_
_entity_poly.entity_id
_entity_poly.type
_entity_poly.pdbx_seq_one_letter_code
_entity_poly.pdbx_strand_id
1 'polypeptide(L)'
;MENSAALYGAMALAQGAFPAIPKNRMVKIKMKSGGQFEFRYADLESILAATRPALAANGLAFFQTARRIDKDTQVLETFIAHKDGGTISSELELPSPRSFPDPKELGAAITYLRRYAASAILGVAADDDLDASGDVPEDDEDIKAAARKAIEDINAAPDKAAVDAIFKACQKPLGGSVMSYAKVRRAVLERYADFRGA
;
A
#
# COMPACT_ATOMS: atom_id res chain seq x y z
N MET A 1 -11.53 -30.43 -7.15
CA MET A 1 -11.23 -29.67 -5.92
C MET A 1 -9.73 -29.56 -5.85
N GLU A 2 -9.16 -28.37 -6.06
CA GLU A 2 -7.74 -28.13 -5.81
C GLU A 2 -7.41 -28.58 -4.38
N ASN A 3 -6.31 -29.31 -4.22
CA ASN A 3 -5.90 -29.88 -2.94
C ASN A 3 -5.32 -28.79 -2.03
N SER A 4 -6.18 -27.90 -1.55
CA SER A 4 -5.83 -26.75 -0.70
C SER A 4 -5.22 -27.16 0.63
N ALA A 5 -5.50 -28.36 1.14
CA ALA A 5 -4.93 -28.89 2.38
C ALA A 5 -3.40 -29.05 2.29
N ALA A 6 -2.88 -29.56 1.17
CA ALA A 6 -1.44 -29.72 0.97
C ALA A 6 -0.72 -28.35 0.92
N LEU A 7 -1.30 -27.39 0.20
CA LEU A 7 -0.82 -26.02 0.12
C LEU A 7 -0.79 -25.34 1.50
N TYR A 8 -1.87 -25.43 2.27
CA TYR A 8 -1.92 -24.84 3.61
C TYR A 8 -0.99 -25.53 4.60
N GLY A 9 -0.84 -26.85 4.51
CA GLY A 9 0.13 -27.59 5.32
C GLY A 9 1.57 -27.16 5.03
N ALA A 10 1.94 -27.04 3.75
CA ALA A 10 3.24 -26.53 3.34
C ALA A 10 3.47 -25.09 3.81
N MET A 11 2.45 -24.23 3.73
CA MET A 11 2.54 -22.83 4.17
C MET A 11 2.75 -22.73 5.67
N ALA A 12 2.02 -23.52 6.46
CA ALA A 12 2.18 -23.57 7.92
C ALA A 12 3.60 -24.00 8.32
N LEU A 13 4.16 -25.02 7.67
CA LEU A 13 5.54 -25.48 7.91
C LEU A 13 6.57 -24.41 7.52
N ALA A 14 6.37 -23.73 6.38
CA ALA A 14 7.26 -22.67 5.94
C ALA A 14 7.26 -21.48 6.90
N GLN A 15 6.07 -21.01 7.32
CA GLN A 15 5.92 -19.90 8.25
C GLN A 15 6.56 -20.18 9.60
N GLY A 16 6.42 -21.41 10.12
CA GLY A 16 7.08 -21.83 11.36
C GLY A 16 8.61 -21.85 11.28
N ALA A 17 9.18 -21.85 10.08
CA ALA A 17 10.62 -21.84 9.83
C ALA A 17 11.17 -20.47 9.39
N PHE A 18 10.35 -19.42 9.32
CA PHE A 18 10.85 -18.08 9.02
C PHE A 18 11.71 -17.56 10.18
N PRO A 19 12.95 -17.10 9.92
CA PRO A 19 13.77 -16.48 10.94
C PRO A 19 13.22 -15.08 11.26
N ALA A 20 13.73 -14.48 12.35
CA ALA A 20 13.48 -13.08 12.62
C ALA A 20 13.96 -12.22 11.43
N ILE A 21 13.08 -11.35 10.93
CA ILE A 21 13.38 -10.47 9.80
C ILE A 21 14.05 -9.19 10.35
N PRO A 22 15.29 -8.88 9.96
CA PRO A 22 15.98 -7.71 10.47
C PRO A 22 15.40 -6.43 9.86
N LYS A 23 15.01 -5.47 10.72
CA LYS A 23 14.60 -4.12 10.30
C LYS A 23 15.83 -3.29 9.94
N ASN A 24 16.37 -3.52 8.75
CA ASN A 24 17.67 -3.02 8.29
C ASN A 24 17.64 -1.57 7.76
N ARG A 25 16.46 -0.95 7.66
CA ARG A 25 16.27 0.44 7.26
C ARG A 25 15.68 1.26 8.40
N MET A 26 16.04 2.54 8.42
CA MET A 26 15.53 3.52 9.36
C MET A 26 15.27 4.83 8.62
N VAL A 27 14.13 5.43 8.86
CA VAL A 27 13.76 6.75 8.35
C VAL A 27 13.52 7.67 9.53
N LYS A 28 14.09 8.86 9.47
CA LYS A 28 13.88 9.93 10.45
C LYS A 28 12.99 10.99 9.82
N ILE A 29 11.79 11.15 10.35
CA ILE A 29 10.81 12.13 9.88
C ILE A 29 10.82 13.29 10.87
N LYS A 30 11.21 14.47 10.40
CA LYS A 30 11.07 15.71 11.17
C LYS A 30 9.66 16.26 10.98
N MET A 31 8.94 16.44 12.07
CA MET A 31 7.62 17.05 12.07
C MET A 31 7.73 18.58 12.02
N LYS A 32 6.72 19.24 11.45
CA LYS A 32 6.63 20.70 11.46
C LYS A 32 6.45 21.28 12.86
N SER A 33 5.83 20.52 13.77
CA SER A 33 5.63 20.86 15.19
C SER A 33 6.91 20.77 16.04
N GLY A 34 8.05 20.37 15.45
CA GLY A 34 9.33 20.22 16.16
C GLY A 34 9.60 18.83 16.72
N GLY A 35 8.65 17.91 16.64
CA GLY A 35 8.85 16.48 16.97
C GLY A 35 9.71 15.75 15.92
N GLN A 36 10.32 14.64 16.34
CA GLN A 36 11.07 13.75 15.44
C GLN A 36 10.59 12.32 15.63
N PHE A 37 10.20 11.68 14.52
CA PHE A 37 9.78 10.28 14.50
C PHE A 37 10.84 9.42 13.81
N GLU A 38 11.13 8.26 14.40
CA GLU A 38 12.04 7.28 13.81
C GLU A 38 11.26 6.01 13.50
N PHE A 39 11.31 5.59 12.23
CA PHE A 39 10.62 4.40 11.74
C PHE A 39 11.62 3.39 11.23
N ARG A 40 11.59 2.16 11.75
CA ARG A 40 12.43 1.07 11.25
C ARG A 40 11.62 0.07 10.46
N TYR A 41 12.21 -0.44 9.39
CA TYR A 41 11.60 -1.47 8.56
C TYR A 41 12.66 -2.35 7.91
N ALA A 42 12.26 -3.56 7.53
CA ALA A 42 13.05 -4.46 6.70
C ALA A 42 12.77 -4.13 5.24
N ASP A 43 13.79 -3.93 4.40
CA ASP A 43 13.56 -3.76 2.97
C ASP A 43 13.06 -5.06 2.29
N LEU A 44 12.56 -4.93 1.06
CA LEU A 44 12.00 -6.06 0.31
C LEU A 44 13.02 -7.20 0.15
N GLU A 45 14.29 -6.88 -0.05
CA GLU A 45 15.37 -7.86 -0.15
C GLU A 45 15.48 -8.68 1.13
N SER A 46 15.50 -8.02 2.30
CA SER A 46 15.59 -8.69 3.60
C SER A 46 14.42 -9.64 3.87
N ILE A 47 13.19 -9.22 3.53
CA ILE A 47 11.99 -10.07 3.68
C ILE A 47 12.10 -11.30 2.78
N LEU A 48 12.47 -11.12 1.52
CA LEU A 48 12.57 -12.23 0.56
C LEU A 48 13.72 -13.18 0.91
N ALA A 49 14.86 -12.65 1.35
CA ALA A 49 16.01 -13.45 1.78
C ALA A 49 15.68 -14.30 3.03
N ALA A 50 14.92 -13.74 3.97
CA ALA A 50 14.51 -14.44 5.18
C ALA A 50 13.48 -15.56 4.91
N THR A 51 12.52 -15.33 4.00
CA THR A 51 11.35 -16.21 3.84
C THR A 51 11.49 -17.24 2.72
N ARG A 52 12.17 -16.91 1.61
CA ARG A 52 12.28 -17.80 0.43
C ARG A 52 12.90 -19.17 0.73
N PRO A 53 13.95 -19.31 1.57
CA PRO A 53 14.53 -20.62 1.84
C PRO A 53 13.51 -21.60 2.45
N ALA A 54 12.71 -21.14 3.42
CA ALA A 54 11.68 -21.96 4.06
C ALA A 54 10.51 -22.27 3.13
N LEU A 55 10.10 -21.32 2.28
CA LEU A 55 9.10 -21.56 1.24
C LEU A 55 9.58 -22.65 0.26
N ALA A 56 10.80 -22.51 -0.26
CA ALA A 56 11.37 -23.45 -1.23
C ALA A 56 11.52 -24.86 -0.64
N ALA A 57 11.95 -24.96 0.63
CA ALA A 57 12.05 -26.24 1.35
C ALA A 57 10.70 -26.98 1.47
N ASN A 58 9.59 -26.24 1.45
CA ASN A 58 8.23 -26.79 1.52
C ASN A 58 7.51 -26.80 0.15
N GLY A 59 8.24 -26.63 -0.96
CA GLY A 59 7.66 -26.69 -2.30
C GLY A 59 6.73 -25.52 -2.63
N LEU A 60 6.96 -24.36 -2.01
CA LEU A 60 6.22 -23.12 -2.24
C LEU A 60 7.08 -22.12 -3.03
N ALA A 61 6.47 -21.48 -4.02
CA ALA A 61 7.09 -20.43 -4.81
C ALA A 61 6.33 -19.11 -4.63
N PHE A 62 7.06 -18.03 -4.37
CA PHE A 62 6.51 -16.67 -4.21
C PHE A 62 6.64 -15.87 -5.51
N PHE A 63 5.57 -15.21 -5.92
CA PHE A 63 5.49 -14.39 -7.12
C PHE A 63 4.92 -13.01 -6.82
N GLN A 64 5.42 -12.02 -7.55
CA GLN A 64 4.85 -10.69 -7.62
C GLN A 64 4.86 -10.24 -9.07
N THR A 65 3.67 -10.01 -9.62
CA THR A 65 3.50 -9.54 -11.00
C THR A 65 2.60 -8.33 -11.02
N ALA A 66 2.76 -7.47 -12.02
CA ALA A 66 1.83 -6.38 -12.26
C ALA A 66 0.96 -6.75 -13.44
N ARG A 67 -0.37 -6.68 -13.28
CA ARG A 67 -1.33 -6.88 -14.35
C ARG A 67 -2.26 -5.68 -14.47
N ARG A 68 -2.73 -5.43 -15.68
CA ARG A 68 -3.69 -4.36 -15.96
C ARG A 68 -5.11 -4.90 -15.79
N ILE A 69 -5.95 -4.23 -14.99
CA ILE A 69 -7.36 -4.62 -14.81
C ILE A 69 -8.30 -3.81 -15.72
N ASP A 70 -7.94 -2.55 -16.02
CA ASP A 70 -8.66 -1.68 -16.95
C ASP A 70 -7.71 -0.65 -17.59
N LYS A 71 -8.24 0.31 -18.36
CA LYS A 71 -7.43 1.30 -19.10
C LYS A 71 -6.52 2.15 -18.19
N ASP A 72 -6.95 2.42 -16.97
CA ASP A 72 -6.35 3.38 -16.05
C ASP A 72 -5.77 2.73 -14.78
N THR A 73 -6.13 1.48 -14.50
CA THR A 73 -5.78 0.78 -13.25
C THR A 73 -4.89 -0.44 -13.48
N GLN A 74 -3.78 -0.50 -12.73
CA GLN A 74 -2.91 -1.66 -12.61
C GLN A 74 -2.97 -2.21 -11.19
N VAL A 75 -2.83 -3.51 -11.06
CA VAL A 75 -2.74 -4.17 -9.76
C VAL A 75 -1.44 -4.95 -9.66
N LEU A 76 -0.84 -4.91 -8.48
CA LEU A 76 0.19 -5.82 -8.04
C LEU A 76 -0.51 -7.08 -7.56
N GLU A 77 -0.34 -8.17 -8.29
CA GLU A 77 -0.75 -9.50 -7.87
C GLU A 77 0.43 -10.16 -7.17
N THR A 78 0.24 -10.52 -5.91
CA THR A 78 1.19 -11.30 -5.12
C THR A 78 0.58 -12.66 -4.85
N PHE A 79 1.29 -13.74 -5.18
CA PHE A 79 0.78 -15.08 -4.94
C PHE A 79 1.86 -16.09 -4.56
N ILE A 80 1.43 -17.12 -3.84
CA ILE A 80 2.21 -18.29 -3.49
C ILE A 80 1.63 -19.49 -4.24
N ALA A 81 2.45 -20.19 -5.00
CA ALA A 81 2.07 -21.43 -5.69
C ALA A 81 2.72 -22.64 -5.01
N HIS A 82 1.99 -23.73 -4.89
CA HIS A 82 2.51 -24.99 -4.37
C HIS A 82 2.86 -25.95 -5.51
N LYS A 83 3.93 -26.74 -5.34
CA LYS A 83 4.44 -27.70 -6.34
C LYS A 83 3.39 -28.69 -6.86
N ASP A 84 2.42 -29.04 -6.02
CA ASP A 84 1.36 -30.01 -6.36
C ASP A 84 0.08 -29.33 -6.86
N GLY A 85 0.13 -28.01 -7.08
CA GLY A 85 -0.99 -27.19 -7.53
C GLY A 85 -1.64 -26.36 -6.41
N GLY A 86 -2.50 -25.43 -6.82
CA GLY A 86 -3.16 -24.46 -5.95
C GLY A 86 -2.32 -23.21 -5.69
N THR A 87 -3.01 -22.09 -5.45
CA THR A 87 -2.41 -20.79 -5.15
C THR A 87 -3.11 -20.08 -3.99
N ILE A 88 -2.35 -19.27 -3.26
CA ILE A 88 -2.85 -18.23 -2.37
C ILE A 88 -2.49 -16.91 -3.01
N SER A 89 -3.44 -16.01 -3.24
CA SER A 89 -3.18 -14.73 -3.90
C SER A 89 -3.76 -13.53 -3.13
N SER A 90 -3.17 -12.38 -3.38
CA SER A 90 -3.61 -11.07 -2.89
C SER A 90 -3.32 -10.04 -3.97
N GLU A 91 -4.20 -9.05 -4.10
CA GLU A 91 -4.05 -7.95 -5.05
C GLU A 91 -4.02 -6.62 -4.33
N LEU A 92 -3.17 -5.72 -4.83
CA LEU A 92 -3.07 -4.36 -4.35
C LEU A 92 -3.00 -3.39 -5.52
N GLU A 93 -3.82 -2.33 -5.51
CA GLU A 93 -3.86 -1.31 -6.55
C GLU A 93 -2.51 -0.57 -6.65
N LEU A 94 -1.89 -0.56 -7.83
CA LEU A 94 -0.67 0.20 -8.08
C LEU A 94 -1.01 1.66 -8.39
N PRO A 95 -0.15 2.62 -8.00
CA PRO A 95 -0.32 4.00 -8.38
C PRO A 95 -0.33 4.16 -9.89
N SER A 96 -1.22 5.02 -10.39
CA SER A 96 -1.23 5.38 -11.81
C SER A 96 0.08 6.06 -12.19
N PRO A 97 0.74 5.65 -13.29
CA PRO A 97 1.91 6.36 -13.79
C PRO A 97 1.65 7.85 -14.07
N ARG A 98 0.40 8.24 -14.35
CA ARG A 98 0.04 9.66 -14.57
C ARG A 98 0.13 10.50 -13.30
N SER A 99 0.04 9.88 -12.13
CA SER A 99 0.16 10.55 -10.83
C SER A 99 1.61 10.80 -10.44
N PHE A 100 2.59 10.20 -11.12
CA PHE A 100 4.01 10.28 -10.82
C PHE A 100 4.78 10.79 -12.05
N PRO A 101 5.07 12.10 -12.15
CA PRO A 101 5.79 12.66 -13.28
C PRO A 101 7.26 12.19 -13.33
N ASP A 102 7.87 11.86 -12.19
CA ASP A 102 9.19 11.24 -12.13
C ASP A 102 9.08 9.70 -12.06
N PRO A 103 9.59 8.96 -13.06
CA PRO A 103 9.63 7.50 -13.04
C PRO A 103 10.33 6.90 -11.82
N LYS A 104 11.28 7.62 -11.20
CA LYS A 104 11.97 7.17 -9.99
C LYS A 104 11.05 7.16 -8.78
N GLU A 105 10.21 8.18 -8.64
CA GLU A 105 9.20 8.26 -7.58
C GLU A 105 8.17 7.14 -7.72
N LEU A 106 7.74 6.86 -8.96
CA LEU A 106 6.88 5.71 -9.26
C LEU A 106 7.54 4.39 -8.88
N GLY A 107 8.80 4.18 -9.25
CA GLY A 107 9.56 2.98 -8.90
C GLY A 107 9.71 2.78 -7.40
N ALA A 108 9.95 3.87 -6.65
CA ALA A 108 9.99 3.86 -5.20
C ALA A 108 8.63 3.48 -4.59
N ALA A 109 7.54 4.05 -5.09
CA ALA A 109 6.18 3.73 -4.65
C ALA A 109 5.82 2.25 -4.93
N ILE A 110 6.14 1.73 -6.12
CA ILE A 110 5.93 0.31 -6.44
C ILE A 110 6.75 -0.59 -5.51
N THR A 111 8.01 -0.25 -5.25
CA THR A 111 8.87 -1.02 -4.34
C THR A 111 8.32 -1.03 -2.91
N TYR A 112 7.82 0.11 -2.46
CA TYR A 112 7.12 0.23 -1.18
C TYR A 112 5.91 -0.71 -1.12
N LEU A 113 5.02 -0.67 -2.11
CA LEU A 113 3.82 -1.52 -2.15
C LEU A 113 4.13 -3.01 -2.21
N ARG A 114 5.16 -3.40 -2.98
CA ARG A 114 5.63 -4.79 -3.04
C ARG A 114 6.05 -5.32 -1.67
N ARG A 115 6.66 -4.47 -0.84
CA ARG A 115 7.06 -4.82 0.52
C ARG A 115 5.85 -5.13 1.41
N TYR A 116 4.81 -4.30 1.38
CA TYR A 116 3.58 -4.54 2.15
C TYR A 116 2.83 -5.78 1.66
N ALA A 117 2.67 -5.93 0.35
CA ALA A 117 1.98 -7.09 -0.21
C ALA A 117 2.72 -8.41 0.11
N ALA A 118 4.06 -8.40 0.07
CA ALA A 118 4.87 -9.54 0.50
C ALA A 118 4.68 -9.84 2.00
N SER A 119 4.79 -8.81 2.85
CA SER A 119 4.64 -8.97 4.30
C SER A 119 3.27 -9.53 4.67
N ALA A 120 2.21 -9.01 4.03
CA ALA A 120 0.83 -9.42 4.25
C ALA A 120 0.59 -10.89 3.89
N ILE A 121 0.96 -11.33 2.67
CA ILE A 121 0.70 -12.70 2.24
C ILE A 121 1.58 -13.73 2.98
N LEU A 122 2.80 -13.33 3.37
CA LEU A 122 3.71 -14.18 4.14
C LEU A 122 3.32 -14.26 5.61
N GLY A 123 2.51 -13.32 6.10
CA GLY A 123 2.10 -13.23 7.51
C GLY A 123 3.24 -12.78 8.42
N VAL A 124 4.08 -11.84 7.97
CA VAL A 124 5.24 -11.35 8.73
C VAL A 124 5.12 -9.86 9.02
N ALA A 125 5.55 -9.46 10.22
CA ALA A 125 5.69 -8.05 10.59
C ALA A 125 7.10 -7.57 10.23
N ALA A 126 7.20 -6.75 9.18
CA ALA A 126 8.47 -6.27 8.64
C ALA A 126 8.77 -4.80 8.95
N ASP A 127 7.92 -4.12 9.72
CA ASP A 127 8.08 -2.75 10.16
C ASP A 127 7.76 -2.59 11.65
N ASP A 128 8.17 -1.46 12.23
CA ASP A 128 7.69 -1.03 13.55
C ASP A 128 6.18 -0.74 13.45
N ASP A 129 5.40 -1.35 14.35
CA ASP A 129 3.97 -1.05 14.45
C ASP A 129 3.82 0.39 14.91
N LEU A 130 3.14 1.20 14.08
CA LEU A 130 2.97 2.62 14.33
C LEU A 130 2.09 2.88 15.57
N ASP A 131 1.30 1.90 16.02
CA ASP A 131 0.48 2.00 17.23
C ASP A 131 1.30 1.79 18.52
N ALA A 132 2.48 1.18 18.44
CA ALA A 132 3.35 0.97 19.61
C ALA A 132 4.04 2.27 20.06
N SER A 133 4.01 3.30 19.23
CA SER A 133 4.26 4.69 19.63
C SER A 133 2.90 5.36 19.62
N GLY A 134 2.34 5.74 20.77
CA GLY A 134 1.05 6.46 20.87
C GLY A 134 1.05 7.87 20.24
N ASP A 135 1.86 8.08 19.20
CA ASP A 135 2.14 9.32 18.50
C ASP A 135 1.83 9.16 16.99
N VAL A 136 0.81 8.38 16.61
CA VAL A 136 0.17 8.61 15.31
C VAL A 136 -0.48 9.99 15.45
N PRO A 137 -0.01 11.05 14.77
CA PRO A 137 -0.57 12.38 14.97
C PRO A 137 -1.94 12.36 14.29
N GLU A 138 -2.98 12.05 15.06
CA GLU A 138 -4.36 12.27 14.64
C GLU A 138 -4.67 13.77 14.51
N ASP A 139 -3.74 14.67 14.84
CA ASP A 139 -4.00 16.10 15.07
C ASP A 139 -3.10 17.08 14.30
N ASP A 140 -2.77 16.80 13.04
CA ASP A 140 -2.36 17.89 12.15
C ASP A 140 -3.61 18.62 11.64
N GLU A 141 -4.01 19.68 12.37
CA GLU A 141 -5.18 20.50 12.06
C GLU A 141 -5.08 21.15 10.68
N ASP A 142 -3.86 21.42 10.18
CA ASP A 142 -3.65 21.94 8.82
C ASP A 142 -4.02 20.89 7.77
N ILE A 143 -3.72 19.62 8.01
CA ILE A 143 -4.12 18.50 7.14
C ILE A 143 -5.64 18.31 7.17
N LYS A 144 -6.27 18.38 8.36
CA LYS A 144 -7.73 18.30 8.49
C LYS A 144 -8.44 19.49 7.82
N ALA A 145 -7.88 20.69 7.95
CA ALA A 145 -8.39 21.89 7.31
C ALA A 145 -8.24 21.83 5.78
N ALA A 146 -7.09 21.37 5.27
CA ALA A 146 -6.87 21.15 3.85
C ALA A 146 -7.85 20.11 3.27
N ALA A 147 -8.12 19.02 4.00
CA ALA A 147 -9.09 18.01 3.60
C ALA A 147 -10.52 18.56 3.56
N ARG A 148 -10.94 19.30 4.61
CA ARG A 148 -12.26 19.94 4.67
C ARG A 148 -12.46 20.91 3.52
N LYS A 149 -11.50 21.80 3.29
CA LYS A 149 -11.52 22.75 2.17
C LYS A 149 -11.60 22.05 0.81
N ALA A 150 -10.79 21.01 0.60
CA ALA A 150 -10.82 20.25 -0.65
C ALA A 150 -12.19 19.60 -0.90
N ILE A 151 -12.84 19.05 0.14
CA ILE A 151 -14.18 18.48 0.04
C ILE A 151 -15.22 19.56 -0.31
N GLU A 152 -15.16 20.72 0.34
CA GLU A 152 -16.03 21.86 0.02
C GLU A 152 -15.87 22.31 -1.44
N ASP A 153 -14.62 22.49 -1.89
CA ASP A 153 -14.30 22.89 -3.25
C ASP A 153 -14.78 21.83 -4.28
N ILE A 154 -14.61 20.53 -3.97
CA ILE A 154 -15.10 19.42 -4.81
C ILE A 154 -16.63 19.45 -4.92
N ASN A 155 -17.33 19.63 -3.81
CA ASN A 155 -18.79 19.68 -3.81
C ASN A 155 -19.33 20.89 -4.59
N ALA A 156 -18.59 22.01 -4.58
CA ALA A 156 -18.92 23.22 -5.34
C ALA A 156 -18.47 23.19 -6.80
N ALA A 157 -17.66 22.20 -7.22
CA ALA A 157 -17.08 22.15 -8.55
C ALA A 157 -18.16 22.05 -9.64
N PRO A 158 -18.07 22.83 -10.73
CA PRO A 158 -19.09 22.88 -11.78
C PRO A 158 -19.05 21.68 -12.72
N ASP A 159 -17.89 21.06 -12.87
CA ASP A 159 -17.68 19.94 -13.79
C ASP A 159 -16.57 19.00 -13.30
N LYS A 160 -16.41 17.90 -14.04
CA LYS A 160 -15.40 16.88 -13.76
C LYS A 160 -13.98 17.42 -13.82
N ALA A 161 -13.67 18.34 -14.73
CA ALA A 161 -12.32 18.88 -14.90
C ALA A 161 -11.90 19.74 -13.70
N ALA A 162 -12.84 20.49 -13.13
CA ALA A 162 -12.63 21.25 -11.90
C ALA A 162 -12.38 20.31 -10.69
N VAL A 163 -13.17 19.23 -10.57
CA VAL A 163 -12.94 18.20 -9.53
C VAL A 163 -11.54 17.59 -9.66
N ASP A 164 -11.11 17.26 -10.88
CA ASP A 164 -9.77 16.69 -11.15
C ASP A 164 -8.65 17.65 -10.72
N ALA A 165 -8.82 18.94 -11.01
CA ALA A 165 -7.86 19.98 -10.65
C ALA A 165 -7.74 20.14 -9.13
N ILE A 166 -8.86 20.15 -8.41
CA ILE A 166 -8.90 20.26 -6.95
C ILE A 166 -8.28 19.02 -6.30
N PHE A 167 -8.65 17.83 -6.78
CA PHE A 167 -8.11 16.57 -6.28
C PHE A 167 -6.59 16.49 -6.47
N LYS A 168 -6.08 16.95 -7.61
CA LYS A 168 -4.64 17.03 -7.87
C LYS A 168 -3.95 18.04 -6.94
N ALA A 169 -4.56 19.19 -6.71
CA ALA A 169 -4.00 20.23 -5.84
C ALA A 169 -3.91 19.78 -4.37
N CYS A 170 -4.86 18.97 -3.90
CA CYS A 170 -4.89 18.52 -2.51
C CYS A 170 -4.00 17.30 -2.23
N GLN A 171 -3.46 16.61 -3.25
CA GLN A 171 -2.58 15.45 -3.04
C GLN A 171 -1.32 15.77 -2.23
N LYS A 172 -0.65 16.89 -2.54
CA LYS A 172 0.57 17.31 -1.84
C LYS A 172 0.34 17.66 -0.36
N PRO A 173 -0.67 18.48 0.02
CA PRO A 173 -0.93 18.77 1.43
C PRO A 173 -1.47 17.57 2.22
N LEU A 174 -2.05 16.56 1.56
CA LEU A 174 -2.57 15.35 2.22
C LEU A 174 -1.56 14.20 2.30
N GLY A 175 -0.33 14.39 1.79
CA GLY A 175 0.67 13.34 1.48
C GLY A 175 1.22 12.50 2.64
N GLY A 176 0.55 12.48 3.80
CA GLY A 176 0.87 11.61 4.94
C GLY A 176 -0.34 11.07 5.70
N SER A 177 -1.58 11.43 5.34
CA SER A 177 -2.79 11.01 6.06
C SER A 177 -3.71 10.16 5.18
N VAL A 178 -3.67 8.84 5.40
CA VAL A 178 -4.50 7.86 4.68
C VAL A 178 -6.00 8.14 4.88
N MET A 179 -6.40 8.50 6.10
CA MET A 179 -7.80 8.78 6.46
C MET A 179 -8.36 10.02 5.75
N SER A 180 -7.61 11.14 5.77
CA SER A 180 -8.03 12.38 5.10
C SER A 180 -8.06 12.23 3.59
N TYR A 181 -7.08 11.51 3.03
CA TYR A 181 -7.07 11.18 1.60
C TYR A 181 -8.27 10.32 1.19
N ALA A 182 -8.63 9.31 2.00
CA ALA A 182 -9.79 8.47 1.73
C ALA A 182 -11.12 9.26 1.74
N LYS A 183 -11.27 10.21 2.68
CA LYS A 183 -12.44 11.11 2.74
C LYS A 183 -12.57 11.97 1.49
N VAL A 184 -11.47 12.57 1.04
CA VAL A 184 -11.45 13.39 -0.19
C VAL A 184 -11.72 12.53 -1.42
N ARG A 185 -11.10 11.33 -1.53
CA ARG A 185 -11.34 10.40 -2.65
C ARG A 185 -12.80 9.98 -2.72
N ARG A 186 -13.46 9.76 -1.58
CA ARG A 186 -14.90 9.47 -1.52
C ARG A 186 -15.74 10.63 -2.07
N ALA A 187 -15.48 11.86 -1.65
CA ALA A 187 -16.18 13.04 -2.16
C ALA A 187 -16.03 13.22 -3.68
N VAL A 188 -14.84 12.94 -4.22
CA VAL A 188 -14.61 12.93 -5.68
C VAL A 188 -15.52 11.92 -6.39
N LEU A 189 -15.59 10.69 -5.87
CA LEU A 189 -16.40 9.62 -6.47
C LEU A 189 -17.89 9.94 -6.42
N GLU A 190 -18.37 10.49 -5.29
CA GLU A 190 -19.74 10.96 -5.12
C GLU A 190 -20.04 12.09 -6.11
N ARG A 191 -19.18 13.10 -6.21
CA ARG A 191 -19.38 14.23 -7.14
C ARG A 191 -19.35 13.83 -8.61
N TYR A 192 -18.51 12.86 -8.98
CA TYR A 192 -18.52 12.30 -10.33
C TYR A 192 -19.83 11.59 -10.67
N ALA A 193 -20.52 11.01 -9.69
CA ALA A 193 -21.80 10.36 -9.92
C ALA A 193 -22.87 11.39 -10.30
N ASP A 194 -22.85 12.58 -9.70
CA ASP A 194 -23.76 13.69 -10.03
C ASP A 194 -23.64 14.11 -11.51
N PHE A 195 -22.40 14.13 -12.04
CA PHE A 195 -22.16 14.49 -13.44
C PHE A 195 -22.53 13.40 -14.46
N ARG A 196 -22.79 12.16 -14.01
CA ARG A 196 -23.25 11.09 -14.91
C ARG A 196 -24.75 11.16 -15.21
N GLY A 197 -25.48 12.05 -14.52
CA GLY A 197 -26.93 12.25 -14.67
C GLY A 197 -27.34 13.55 -15.37
N ALA A 198 -26.41 14.31 -15.96
CA ALA A 198 -26.66 15.57 -16.67
C ALA A 198 -26.47 15.41 -18.19
#